data_AF-A0A7S2X7V2-F1
#
_entry.id   AF-A0A7S2X7V2-F1
#
_cell.length_a   1.000
_cell.length_b   1.000
_cell.length_c   1.000
_cell.angle_alpha   90.00
_cell.angle_beta   90.00
_cell.angle_gamma   90.00
#
_symmetry.space_group_name_H-M   'P 1'
#
loop_
_entity.id
_entity.type
_entity.pdbx_description
1 polymer ?
#
loop_
_entity_poly.entity_id
_entity_poly.type
_entity_poly.pdbx_seq_one_letter_code
_entity_poly.pdbx_strand_id
1 'polypeptide(L)'
;TIFRMAQDLLHIKRQKDAQGVLEEALSPSYEWQFSGAQRQSLIKLQARCAGRSSSIFSSHGTSIRRDRDAKNTQKSIPTEGGARLRKVRRPAETQERVEAFALHWYASEEGGGWNGIHTENGPFLTLVMLLFWDVLFRPDPSERQAACHTDCPIALRFPTAAPKAHWDRVGLRLRELRDKPGAAVQTLNACWRKHQGKQAFGVNWGVMGGIDGLLRLAKGLGRKALVGICRCYLIDLEAHLGGMPDLTLWRTRTRTRHVVPRGDDDSTEKEKKKKKKKKKKK
;
A
#
# COMPACT_ATOMS: atom_id res chain seq x y z
N THR A 1 -12.47 -27.25 6.18
CA THR A 1 -11.50 -26.18 5.85
C THR A 1 -10.08 -26.68 6.04
N ILE A 2 -9.12 -26.29 5.19
CA ILE A 2 -7.72 -26.75 5.25
C ILE A 2 -7.08 -26.57 6.64
N PHE A 3 -7.35 -25.45 7.31
CA PHE A 3 -6.90 -25.24 8.69
C PHE A 3 -7.39 -26.33 9.66
N ARG A 4 -8.67 -26.71 9.55
CA ARG A 4 -9.25 -27.75 10.40
C ARG A 4 -8.68 -29.13 10.07
N MET A 5 -8.53 -29.44 8.78
CA MET A 5 -7.89 -30.68 8.34
C MET A 5 -6.46 -30.81 8.89
N ALA A 6 -5.66 -29.74 8.83
CA ALA A 6 -4.32 -29.73 9.41
C ALA A 6 -4.34 -29.91 10.93
N GLN A 7 -5.30 -29.31 11.64
CA GLN A 7 -5.48 -29.56 13.09
C GLN A 7 -5.86 -31.01 13.38
N ASP A 8 -6.79 -31.59 12.63
CA ASP A 8 -7.24 -32.97 12.82
C ASP A 8 -6.08 -33.95 12.56
N LEU A 9 -5.26 -33.72 11.52
CA LEU A 9 -4.04 -34.48 11.25
C LEU A 9 -3.04 -34.43 12.42
N LEU A 10 -2.90 -33.27 13.08
CA LEU A 10 -2.07 -33.14 14.27
C LEU A 10 -2.66 -33.89 15.47
N HIS A 11 -3.99 -33.87 15.64
CA HIS A 11 -4.66 -34.61 16.72
C HIS A 11 -4.45 -36.12 16.58
N ILE A 12 -4.43 -36.65 15.36
CA ILE A 12 -4.13 -38.06 15.09
C ILE A 12 -2.62 -38.36 14.96
N LYS A 13 -1.75 -37.43 15.42
CA LYS A 13 -0.29 -37.56 15.43
C LYS A 13 0.36 -37.75 14.04
N ARG A 14 -0.30 -37.35 12.95
CA ARG A 14 0.21 -37.39 11.58
C ARG A 14 0.91 -36.08 11.20
N GLN A 15 2.06 -35.84 11.83
CA GLN A 15 2.75 -34.54 11.73
C GLN A 15 3.33 -34.25 10.34
N LYS A 16 3.83 -35.27 9.62
CA LYS A 16 4.34 -35.10 8.24
C LYS A 16 3.23 -34.73 7.26
N ASP A 17 2.07 -35.36 7.38
CA ASP A 17 0.93 -35.07 6.52
C ASP A 17 0.36 -33.67 6.81
N ALA A 18 0.29 -33.30 8.09
CA ALA A 18 -0.09 -31.94 8.47
C ALA A 18 0.87 -30.89 7.89
N GLN A 19 2.19 -31.16 7.88
CA GLN A 19 3.17 -30.27 7.26
C GLN A 19 2.96 -30.17 5.74
N GLY A 20 2.77 -31.28 5.04
CA GLY A 20 2.54 -31.28 3.59
C GLY A 20 1.30 -30.47 3.19
N VAL A 21 0.19 -30.66 3.90
CA VAL A 21 -1.04 -29.88 3.69
C VAL A 21 -0.83 -28.38 3.92
N LEU A 22 -0.08 -28.01 4.96
CA LEU A 22 0.21 -26.62 5.27
C LEU A 22 1.18 -25.98 4.26
N GLU A 23 2.17 -26.72 3.78
CA GLU A 23 3.10 -26.27 2.74
C GLU A 23 2.38 -26.01 1.41
N GLU A 24 1.49 -26.93 1.01
CA GLU A 24 0.67 -26.75 -0.18
C GLU A 24 -0.23 -25.51 -0.03
N ALA A 25 -0.95 -25.39 1.09
CA ALA A 25 -1.84 -24.27 1.35
C ALA A 25 -1.13 -22.91 1.42
N LEU A 26 0.13 -22.89 1.87
CA LEU A 26 0.94 -21.68 1.94
C LEU A 26 1.73 -21.42 0.65
N SER A 27 1.68 -22.32 -0.33
CA SER A 27 2.35 -22.12 -1.61
C SER A 27 1.74 -20.92 -2.38
N PRO A 28 2.50 -20.32 -3.32
CA PRO A 28 2.01 -19.22 -4.15
C PRO A 28 0.75 -19.58 -4.97
N SER A 29 0.56 -20.87 -5.29
CA SER A 29 -0.59 -21.38 -6.05
C SER A 29 -1.93 -21.16 -5.33
N TYR A 30 -1.89 -21.09 -3.99
CA TYR A 30 -3.07 -20.93 -3.13
C TYR A 30 -3.11 -19.56 -2.44
N GLU A 31 -2.27 -18.60 -2.87
CA GLU A 31 -2.18 -17.26 -2.26
C GLU A 31 -3.55 -16.57 -2.16
N TRP A 32 -4.40 -16.75 -3.17
CA TRP A 32 -5.70 -16.08 -3.33
C TRP A 32 -6.88 -16.79 -2.65
N GLN A 33 -6.66 -17.99 -2.10
CA GLN A 33 -7.75 -18.78 -1.49
C GLN A 33 -7.95 -18.49 0.00
N PHE A 34 -7.02 -17.74 0.62
CA PHE A 34 -7.05 -17.45 2.04
C PHE A 34 -6.96 -15.96 2.29
N SER A 35 -7.82 -15.48 3.19
CA SER A 35 -7.70 -14.12 3.71
C SER A 35 -6.39 -13.94 4.46
N GLY A 36 -5.98 -12.69 4.69
CA GLY A 36 -4.76 -12.40 5.44
C GLY A 36 -4.77 -13.03 6.84
N ALA A 37 -5.92 -13.02 7.52
CA ALA A 37 -6.10 -13.62 8.83
C ALA A 37 -6.05 -15.16 8.81
N GLN A 38 -6.64 -15.78 7.79
CA GLN A 38 -6.58 -17.24 7.59
C GLN A 38 -5.15 -17.69 7.31
N ARG A 39 -4.44 -16.99 6.43
CA ARG A 39 -3.04 -17.27 6.10
C ARG A 39 -2.13 -17.11 7.32
N GLN A 40 -2.33 -16.09 8.15
CA GLN A 40 -1.62 -15.95 9.43
C GLN A 40 -1.88 -17.13 10.38
N SER A 41 -3.12 -17.62 10.44
CA SER A 41 -3.47 -18.78 11.26
C SER A 41 -2.77 -20.06 10.77
N LEU A 42 -2.71 -20.27 9.46
CA LEU A 42 -1.97 -21.39 8.85
C LEU A 42 -0.46 -21.30 9.13
N ILE A 43 0.15 -20.10 9.00
CA ILE A 43 1.57 -19.89 9.32
C ILE A 43 1.86 -20.19 10.80
N LYS A 44 1.00 -19.73 11.72
CA LYS A 44 1.13 -20.03 13.15
C LYS A 44 1.03 -21.54 13.41
N LEU A 45 0.14 -22.24 12.71
CA LEU A 45 0.00 -23.69 12.84
C LEU A 45 1.24 -24.42 12.29
N GLN A 46 1.79 -23.99 11.15
CA GLN A 46 3.02 -24.53 10.58
C GLN A 46 4.22 -24.34 11.52
N ALA A 47 4.35 -23.16 12.14
CA ALA A 47 5.40 -22.91 13.13
C ALA A 47 5.31 -23.86 14.33
N ARG A 48 4.09 -24.12 14.83
CA ARG A 48 3.83 -25.11 15.88
C ARG A 48 4.24 -26.53 15.44
N CYS A 49 3.93 -26.92 14.20
CA CYS A 49 4.32 -28.22 13.64
C CYS A 49 5.84 -28.39 13.51
N ALA A 50 6.57 -27.29 13.33
CA ALA A 50 8.02 -27.28 13.21
C ALA A 50 8.76 -27.16 14.56
N GLY A 51 8.03 -27.15 15.69
CA GLY A 51 8.62 -26.93 17.02
C GLY A 51 9.23 -25.54 17.21
N ARG A 52 8.90 -24.58 16.32
CA ARG A 52 9.41 -23.21 16.36
C ARG A 52 8.46 -22.34 17.17
N SER A 53 9.03 -21.43 17.97
CA SER A 53 8.22 -20.42 18.66
C SER A 53 7.45 -19.59 17.64
N SER A 54 6.15 -19.42 17.88
CA SER A 54 5.25 -18.62 17.04
C SER A 54 5.62 -17.13 17.02
N SER A 55 6.55 -16.68 17.87
CA SER A 55 7.07 -15.31 17.89
C SER A 55 7.99 -14.95 16.71
N ILE A 56 8.52 -15.95 15.99
CA ILE A 56 9.58 -15.73 14.97
C ILE A 56 9.00 -15.39 13.58
N PHE A 57 7.73 -15.72 13.29
CA PHE A 57 7.16 -15.61 11.94
C PHE A 57 6.33 -14.34 11.66
N SER A 58 6.54 -13.27 12.43
CA SER A 58 5.84 -11.98 12.25
C SER A 58 6.25 -11.17 11.00
N SER A 59 7.22 -11.60 10.20
CA SER A 59 7.68 -10.80 9.06
C SER A 59 7.81 -11.69 7.83
N HIS A 60 6.87 -11.57 6.90
CA HIS A 60 7.02 -11.75 5.43
C HIS A 60 5.65 -11.59 4.73
N GLY A 61 4.54 -11.62 5.46
CA GLY A 61 3.33 -10.89 5.10
C GLY A 61 3.39 -9.49 5.71
N THR A 62 2.91 -8.47 4.99
CA THR A 62 2.70 -7.10 5.46
C THR A 62 1.71 -7.06 6.63
N SER A 63 2.14 -7.55 7.79
CA SER A 63 1.53 -7.21 9.06
C SER A 63 2.09 -5.86 9.45
N ILE A 64 1.27 -4.81 9.32
CA ILE A 64 1.38 -3.71 10.27
C ILE A 64 1.24 -4.36 11.64
N ARG A 65 2.34 -4.38 12.39
CA ARG A 65 2.35 -4.91 13.76
C ARG A 65 1.26 -4.17 14.53
N ARG A 66 0.21 -4.89 14.95
CA ARG A 66 -0.60 -4.43 16.08
C ARG A 66 0.23 -4.70 17.33
N ASP A 67 1.06 -3.71 17.66
CA ASP A 67 1.86 -3.67 18.87
C ASP A 67 0.87 -3.49 20.04
N ARG A 68 0.53 -4.59 20.70
CA ARG A 68 -0.49 -4.60 21.76
C ARG A 68 0.08 -4.16 23.12
N ASP A 69 1.35 -3.75 23.16
CA ASP A 69 2.02 -3.14 24.32
C ASP A 69 2.70 -1.79 23.98
N ALA A 70 2.12 -1.03 23.04
CA ALA A 70 2.60 0.31 22.72
C ALA A 70 2.18 1.33 23.79
N LYS A 71 2.90 1.37 24.92
CA LYS A 71 3.20 2.65 25.55
C LYS A 71 4.04 3.45 24.55
N ASN A 72 3.34 4.17 23.67
CA ASN A 72 3.79 5.34 22.93
C ASN A 72 5.24 5.28 22.41
N THR A 73 5.56 4.41 21.45
CA THR A 73 6.80 4.54 20.67
C THR A 73 6.64 3.90 19.29
N GLN A 74 6.05 4.66 18.35
CA GLN A 74 6.10 4.31 16.94
C GLN A 74 7.55 4.46 16.44
N LYS A 75 8.25 3.34 16.21
CA LYS A 75 9.53 3.32 15.49
C LYS A 75 9.25 3.46 14.00
N SER A 76 9.67 4.60 13.44
CA SER A 76 9.60 4.95 12.02
C SER A 76 10.63 4.18 11.19
N ILE A 77 10.25 3.86 9.95
CA ILE A 77 11.17 3.35 8.92
C ILE A 77 12.07 4.52 8.49
N PRO A 78 13.41 4.34 8.41
CA PRO A 78 14.31 5.44 8.07
C PRO A 78 14.24 5.71 6.58
N THR A 79 13.68 6.85 6.19
CA THR A 79 13.94 7.50 4.90
C THR A 79 14.47 8.89 5.19
N GLU A 80 15.52 9.29 4.47
CA GLU A 80 16.29 10.51 4.73
C GLU A 80 15.38 11.74 4.94
N GLY A 81 15.44 12.30 6.15
CA GLY A 81 14.58 13.38 6.62
C GLY A 81 13.56 12.93 7.67
N GLY A 82 14.03 12.40 8.80
CA GLY A 82 13.17 12.02 9.92
C GLY A 82 12.40 13.22 10.48
N ALA A 83 11.14 13.37 10.08
CA ALA A 83 10.23 14.33 10.67
C ALA A 83 9.84 13.84 12.07
N ARG A 84 10.29 14.55 13.12
CA ARG A 84 9.74 14.39 14.47
C ARG A 84 8.26 14.75 14.44
N LEU A 85 7.41 13.90 15.03
CA LEU A 85 6.01 14.23 15.33
C LEU A 85 5.98 15.53 16.15
N ARG A 86 5.59 16.64 15.52
CA ARG A 86 5.37 17.91 16.20
C ARG A 86 3.95 17.92 16.76
N LYS A 87 3.82 18.14 18.07
CA LYS A 87 2.51 18.35 18.69
C LYS A 87 2.06 19.77 18.37
N VAL A 88 1.03 19.90 17.55
CA VAL A 88 0.40 21.17 17.20
C VAL A 88 -0.93 21.24 17.95
N ARG A 89 -1.17 22.34 18.67
CA ARG A 89 -2.39 22.55 19.45
C ARG A 89 -3.43 23.24 18.57
N ARG A 90 -4.64 22.69 18.50
CA ARG A 90 -5.78 23.37 17.87
C ARG A 90 -6.22 24.55 18.75
N PRO A 91 -6.47 25.74 18.17
CA PRO A 91 -7.12 26.84 18.88
C PRO A 91 -8.48 26.40 19.44
N ALA A 92 -8.84 26.87 20.64
CA ALA A 92 -10.11 26.51 21.27
C ALA A 92 -11.33 27.18 20.58
N GLU A 93 -11.09 28.23 19.82
CA GLU A 93 -12.11 29.09 19.20
C GLU A 93 -12.58 28.58 17.82
N THR A 94 -11.83 27.66 17.19
CA THR A 94 -12.18 27.08 15.89
C THR A 94 -13.05 25.84 16.05
N GLN A 95 -14.29 25.88 15.53
CA GLN A 95 -15.22 24.73 15.47
C GLN A 95 -14.88 23.68 14.38
N GLU A 96 -13.71 23.78 13.74
CA GLU A 96 -13.35 22.86 12.66
C GLU A 96 -13.00 21.45 13.18
N ARG A 97 -13.28 20.44 12.34
CA ARG A 97 -12.92 19.04 12.62
C ARG A 97 -11.40 18.85 12.67
N VAL A 98 -10.95 17.78 13.32
CA VAL A 98 -9.51 17.49 13.53
C VAL A 98 -8.78 17.39 12.20
N GLU A 99 -9.42 16.77 11.23
CA GLU A 99 -8.86 16.47 9.92
C GLU A 99 -8.73 17.74 9.08
N ALA A 100 -9.70 18.66 9.19
CA ALA A 100 -9.65 19.97 8.54
C ALA A 100 -8.50 20.83 9.09
N PHE A 101 -8.38 20.91 10.42
CA PHE A 101 -7.26 21.60 11.07
C PHE A 101 -5.91 21.00 10.66
N ALA A 102 -5.80 19.67 10.62
CA ALA A 102 -4.58 18.99 10.20
C ALA A 102 -4.22 19.32 8.74
N LEU A 103 -5.19 19.32 7.82
CA LEU A 103 -4.97 19.72 6.42
C LEU A 103 -4.49 21.17 6.31
N HIS A 104 -5.11 22.11 7.02
CA HIS A 104 -4.69 23.51 7.07
C HIS A 104 -3.25 23.63 7.58
N TRP A 105 -2.92 22.92 8.66
CA TRP A 105 -1.56 22.92 9.19
C TRP A 105 -0.55 22.39 8.17
N TYR A 106 -0.81 21.22 7.57
CA TYR A 106 0.08 20.63 6.57
C TYR A 106 0.24 21.51 5.32
N ALA A 107 -0.79 22.26 4.94
CA ALA A 107 -0.76 23.21 3.83
C ALA A 107 0.03 24.49 4.12
N SER A 108 0.16 24.89 5.40
CA SER A 108 0.94 26.07 5.80
C SER A 108 2.43 25.93 5.47
N GLU A 109 3.12 27.07 5.37
CA GLU A 109 4.58 27.09 5.20
C GLU A 109 5.30 26.35 6.34
N GLU A 110 4.82 26.53 7.58
CA GLU A 110 5.36 25.86 8.77
C GLU A 110 5.14 24.34 8.75
N GLY A 111 4.00 23.89 8.23
CA GLY A 111 3.69 22.47 8.05
C GLY A 111 4.35 21.84 6.82
N GLY A 112 4.97 22.65 5.96
CA GLY A 112 5.79 22.20 4.84
C GLY A 112 5.10 22.25 3.47
N GLY A 113 3.97 22.95 3.34
CA GLY A 113 3.32 23.22 2.06
C GLY A 113 2.82 21.95 1.35
N TRP A 114 2.23 21.03 2.10
CA TRP A 114 1.64 19.81 1.58
C TRP A 114 0.24 20.07 1.04
N ASN A 115 -0.12 19.32 0.00
CA ASN A 115 -1.51 19.20 -0.42
C ASN A 115 -2.09 17.96 0.24
N GLY A 116 -3.38 17.96 0.50
CA GLY A 116 -4.02 16.81 1.12
C GLY A 116 -5.51 16.78 0.92
N ILE A 117 -6.08 15.60 1.08
CA ILE A 117 -7.52 15.42 1.23
C ILE A 117 -7.82 14.51 2.41
N HIS A 118 -8.95 14.78 3.05
CA HIS A 118 -9.55 13.86 3.99
C HIS A 118 -10.45 12.91 3.20
N THR A 119 -9.87 11.77 2.87
CA THR A 119 -10.61 10.67 2.25
C THR A 119 -9.99 9.41 2.80
N GLU A 120 -10.77 8.66 3.57
CA GLU A 120 -10.38 7.42 4.21
C GLU A 120 -9.84 6.41 3.16
N ASN A 121 -10.68 5.45 2.75
CA ASN A 121 -10.27 4.37 1.89
C ASN A 121 -10.47 4.65 0.38
N GLY A 122 -11.27 5.67 0.07
CA GLY A 122 -11.84 5.90 -1.26
C GLY A 122 -10.80 5.98 -2.41
N PRO A 123 -9.73 6.80 -2.30
CA PRO A 123 -8.76 6.95 -3.38
C PRO A 123 -7.99 5.66 -3.64
N PHE A 124 -7.61 4.94 -2.58
CA PHE A 124 -6.88 3.68 -2.70
C PHE A 124 -7.75 2.59 -3.30
N LEU A 125 -9.01 2.47 -2.85
CA LEU A 125 -9.96 1.53 -3.41
C LEU A 125 -10.19 1.82 -4.90
N THR A 126 -10.46 3.08 -5.25
CA THR A 126 -10.65 3.50 -6.65
C THR A 126 -9.41 3.18 -7.50
N LEU A 127 -8.23 3.48 -6.97
CA LEU A 127 -6.96 3.18 -7.64
C LEU A 127 -6.81 1.69 -7.94
N VAL A 128 -7.07 0.82 -6.96
CA VAL A 128 -6.99 -0.64 -7.15
C VAL A 128 -8.03 -1.12 -8.15
N MET A 129 -9.29 -0.67 -8.04
CA MET A 129 -10.36 -1.09 -8.96
C MET A 129 -10.05 -0.71 -10.41
N LEU A 130 -9.51 0.48 -10.67
CA LEU A 130 -9.13 0.90 -12.02
C LEU A 130 -7.90 0.15 -12.55
N LEU A 131 -6.91 -0.14 -11.69
CA LEU A 131 -5.71 -0.89 -12.09
C LEU A 131 -5.99 -2.34 -12.47
N PHE A 132 -7.10 -2.91 -12.03
CA PHE A 132 -7.49 -4.29 -12.29
C PHE A 132 -8.83 -4.42 -13.00
N TRP A 133 -9.35 -3.32 -13.55
CA TRP A 133 -10.71 -3.26 -14.10
C TRP A 133 -10.99 -4.38 -15.12
N ASP A 134 -10.06 -4.60 -16.04
CA ASP A 134 -10.16 -5.60 -17.11
C ASP A 134 -10.07 -7.06 -16.63
N VAL A 135 -9.63 -7.25 -15.39
CA VAL A 135 -9.57 -8.56 -14.74
C VAL A 135 -10.80 -8.76 -13.86
N LEU A 136 -11.17 -7.76 -13.06
CA LEU A 136 -12.24 -7.81 -12.07
C LEU A 136 -13.64 -7.73 -12.68
N PHE A 137 -13.87 -6.80 -13.62
CA PHE A 137 -15.17 -6.55 -14.22
C PHE A 137 -15.31 -7.19 -15.61
N ARG A 138 -14.48 -8.21 -15.90
CA ARG A 138 -14.58 -8.93 -17.15
C ARG A 138 -15.90 -9.72 -17.14
N PRO A 139 -16.77 -9.56 -18.16
CA PRO A 139 -17.94 -10.42 -18.27
C PRO A 139 -17.46 -11.84 -18.58
N ASP A 140 -17.54 -12.74 -17.60
CA ASP A 140 -17.39 -14.17 -17.87
C ASP A 140 -18.67 -14.65 -18.59
N PRO A 141 -18.56 -15.38 -19.71
CA PRO A 141 -19.70 -15.99 -20.37
C PRO A 141 -20.59 -16.82 -19.43
N SER A 142 -20.02 -17.44 -18.39
CA SER A 142 -20.69 -18.28 -17.39
C SER A 142 -21.32 -17.49 -16.23
N GLU A 143 -20.88 -16.26 -15.99
CA GLU A 143 -21.40 -15.38 -14.92
C GLU A 143 -22.54 -14.46 -15.40
N ARG A 144 -22.89 -14.54 -16.69
CA ARG A 144 -23.92 -13.69 -17.33
C ARG A 144 -25.29 -13.72 -16.64
N GLN A 145 -25.65 -14.83 -15.97
CA GLN A 145 -26.90 -14.95 -15.22
C GLN A 145 -26.81 -14.44 -13.78
N ALA A 146 -25.62 -14.35 -13.18
CA ALA A 146 -25.42 -13.83 -11.82
C ALA A 146 -25.08 -12.32 -11.80
N ALA A 147 -24.70 -11.76 -12.95
CA ALA A 147 -24.29 -10.36 -13.11
C ALA A 147 -25.43 -9.33 -12.99
N CYS A 148 -26.68 -9.75 -12.79
CA CYS A 148 -27.83 -8.83 -12.77
C CYS A 148 -27.98 -8.02 -11.47
N HIS A 149 -27.34 -8.39 -10.34
CA HIS A 149 -27.65 -7.79 -9.04
C HIS A 149 -26.47 -7.42 -8.13
N THR A 150 -25.23 -7.40 -8.61
CA THR A 150 -24.11 -6.97 -7.75
C THR A 150 -23.11 -6.09 -8.49
N ASP A 151 -22.99 -4.83 -8.03
CA ASP A 151 -21.99 -3.86 -8.53
C ASP A 151 -20.55 -4.27 -8.17
N CYS A 152 -20.39 -5.22 -7.22
CA CYS A 152 -19.10 -5.72 -6.72
C CYS A 152 -18.65 -6.97 -7.50
N PRO A 153 -17.39 -7.01 -7.99
CA PRO A 153 -16.83 -8.20 -8.62
C PRO A 153 -16.96 -9.45 -7.75
N ILE A 154 -17.48 -10.54 -8.31
CA ILE A 154 -17.64 -11.82 -7.60
C ILE A 154 -16.31 -12.31 -7.00
N ALA A 155 -15.19 -12.06 -7.69
CA ALA A 155 -13.85 -12.43 -7.23
C ALA A 155 -13.41 -11.71 -5.95
N LEU A 156 -13.94 -10.50 -5.67
CA LEU A 156 -13.63 -9.78 -4.43
C LEU A 156 -14.53 -10.20 -3.27
N ARG A 157 -15.79 -10.57 -3.57
CA ARG A 157 -16.75 -11.00 -2.56
C ARG A 157 -16.59 -12.47 -2.19
N PHE A 158 -16.26 -13.30 -3.17
CA PHE A 158 -16.07 -14.75 -3.03
C PHE A 158 -14.78 -15.19 -3.74
N PRO A 159 -13.60 -14.94 -3.15
CA PRO A 159 -12.33 -15.20 -3.82
C PRO A 159 -12.12 -16.66 -4.24
N THR A 160 -12.69 -17.60 -3.48
CA THR A 160 -12.65 -19.04 -3.75
C THR A 160 -13.58 -19.47 -4.88
N ALA A 161 -14.59 -18.67 -5.23
CA ALA A 161 -15.50 -18.95 -6.34
C ALA A 161 -14.90 -18.53 -7.70
N ALA A 162 -13.93 -17.60 -7.71
CA ALA A 162 -13.30 -17.16 -8.94
C ALA A 162 -12.36 -18.24 -9.52
N PRO A 163 -12.40 -18.49 -10.85
CA PRO A 163 -11.54 -19.48 -11.49
C PRO A 163 -10.05 -19.18 -11.27
N LYS A 164 -9.20 -20.21 -11.20
CA LYS A 164 -7.74 -20.05 -11.06
C LYS A 164 -7.14 -19.10 -12.11
N ALA A 165 -7.63 -19.19 -13.35
CA ALA A 165 -7.18 -18.32 -14.46
C ALA A 165 -7.44 -16.82 -14.21
N HIS A 166 -8.44 -16.46 -13.40
CA HIS A 166 -8.67 -15.08 -12.96
C HIS A 166 -7.49 -14.59 -12.11
N TRP A 167 -7.13 -15.36 -11.08
CA TRP A 167 -6.05 -15.03 -10.17
C TRP A 167 -4.66 -15.07 -10.83
N ASP A 168 -4.45 -15.94 -11.81
CA ASP A 168 -3.23 -15.95 -12.61
C ASP A 168 -3.04 -14.62 -13.37
N ARG A 169 -4.13 -14.01 -13.87
CA ARG A 169 -4.10 -12.68 -14.53
C ARG A 169 -3.85 -11.56 -13.52
N VAL A 170 -4.46 -11.64 -12.34
CA VAL A 170 -4.17 -10.70 -11.23
C VAL A 170 -2.68 -10.74 -10.90
N GLY A 171 -2.11 -11.94 -10.74
CA GLY A 171 -0.68 -12.13 -10.50
C GLY A 171 0.19 -11.56 -11.62
N LEU A 172 -0.20 -11.73 -12.88
CA LEU A 172 0.50 -11.14 -14.03
C LEU A 172 0.49 -9.61 -14.00
N ARG A 173 -0.67 -8.98 -13.75
CA ARG A 173 -0.79 -7.52 -13.62
C ARG A 173 0.04 -6.99 -12.46
N LEU A 174 0.06 -7.67 -11.31
CA LEU A 174 0.92 -7.28 -10.19
C LEU A 174 2.42 -7.33 -10.53
N ARG A 175 2.86 -8.34 -11.28
CA ARG A 175 4.24 -8.40 -11.79
C ARG A 175 4.53 -7.26 -12.75
N GLU A 176 3.62 -6.98 -13.67
CA GLU A 176 3.74 -5.85 -14.60
C GLU A 176 3.89 -4.52 -13.86
N LEU A 177 3.03 -4.23 -12.88
CA LEU A 177 3.07 -3.01 -12.06
C LEU A 177 4.38 -2.87 -11.26
N ARG A 178 4.96 -4.00 -10.84
CA ARG A 178 6.23 -4.05 -10.12
C ARG A 178 7.42 -3.79 -11.05
N ASP A 179 7.45 -4.48 -12.18
CA ASP A 179 8.66 -4.63 -13.00
C ASP A 179 8.76 -3.52 -14.06
N LYS A 180 7.63 -3.12 -14.66
CA LYS A 180 7.60 -2.13 -15.74
C LYS A 180 7.39 -0.70 -15.22
N PRO A 181 8.34 0.23 -15.43
CA PRO A 181 8.17 1.62 -15.03
C PRO A 181 7.02 2.27 -15.82
N GLY A 182 6.18 3.04 -15.13
CA GLY A 182 5.04 3.72 -15.76
C GLY A 182 3.83 2.83 -16.09
N ALA A 183 3.90 1.52 -15.84
CA ALA A 183 2.78 0.61 -16.11
C ALA A 183 1.49 1.06 -15.43
N ALA A 184 1.54 1.43 -14.14
CA ALA A 184 0.38 1.94 -13.42
C ALA A 184 -0.28 3.14 -14.10
N VAL A 185 0.53 4.09 -14.57
CA VAL A 185 0.05 5.30 -15.26
C VAL A 185 -0.58 4.94 -16.61
N GLN A 186 0.02 4.03 -17.36
CA GLN A 186 -0.52 3.56 -18.65
C GLN A 186 -1.86 2.84 -18.45
N THR A 187 -1.93 1.91 -17.50
CA THR A 187 -3.14 1.15 -17.19
C THR A 187 -4.27 2.07 -16.71
N LEU A 188 -3.98 3.03 -15.83
CA LEU A 188 -4.97 4.00 -15.35
C LEU A 188 -5.53 4.85 -16.48
N ASN A 189 -4.67 5.41 -17.33
CA ASN A 189 -5.12 6.23 -18.47
C ASN A 189 -5.97 5.42 -19.45
N ALA A 190 -5.54 4.19 -19.78
CA ALA A 190 -6.27 3.31 -20.68
C ALA A 190 -7.65 2.94 -20.11
N CYS A 191 -7.70 2.56 -18.82
CA CYS A 191 -8.94 2.24 -18.13
C CYS A 191 -9.87 3.45 -18.08
N TRP A 192 -9.36 4.60 -17.65
CA TRP A 192 -10.14 5.83 -17.53
C TRP A 192 -10.78 6.24 -18.85
N ARG A 193 -9.99 6.30 -19.93
CA ARG A 193 -10.50 6.65 -21.28
C ARG A 193 -11.64 5.75 -21.75
N LYS A 194 -11.65 4.48 -21.35
CA LYS A 194 -12.62 3.49 -21.82
C LYS A 194 -13.85 3.38 -20.92
N HIS A 195 -13.72 3.71 -19.63
CA HIS A 195 -14.71 3.36 -18.63
C HIS A 195 -15.23 4.55 -17.81
N GLN A 196 -14.68 5.77 -17.97
CA GLN A 196 -15.10 6.95 -17.23
C GLN A 196 -16.62 7.14 -17.27
N GLY A 197 -17.21 7.40 -16.09
CA GLY A 197 -18.65 7.63 -15.92
C GLY A 197 -19.47 6.35 -15.68
N LYS A 198 -18.89 5.15 -15.82
CA LYS A 198 -19.58 3.90 -15.48
C LYS A 198 -19.69 3.73 -13.98
N GLN A 199 -20.87 3.39 -13.49
CA GLN A 199 -21.04 2.97 -12.09
C GLN A 199 -20.34 1.62 -11.89
N ALA A 200 -19.49 1.55 -10.88
CA ALA A 200 -18.77 0.33 -10.51
C ALA A 200 -18.41 0.38 -9.03
N PHE A 201 -18.44 -0.77 -8.37
CA PHE A 201 -18.10 -0.86 -6.95
C PHE A 201 -16.69 -0.31 -6.68
N GLY A 202 -16.58 0.49 -5.62
CA GLY A 202 -15.32 1.02 -5.15
C GLY A 202 -14.68 2.08 -6.04
N VAL A 203 -15.39 2.56 -7.08
CA VAL A 203 -14.88 3.57 -8.02
C VAL A 203 -15.59 4.89 -7.82
N ASN A 204 -14.83 5.92 -7.44
CA ASN A 204 -15.29 7.31 -7.42
C ASN A 204 -14.53 8.12 -8.48
N TRP A 205 -15.19 8.46 -9.58
CA TRP A 205 -14.61 9.23 -10.69
C TRP A 205 -14.22 10.67 -10.33
N GLY A 206 -14.75 11.24 -9.23
CA GLY A 206 -14.39 12.57 -8.75
C GLY A 206 -13.26 12.58 -7.72
N VAL A 207 -12.79 11.41 -7.28
CA VAL A 207 -11.83 11.32 -6.18
C VAL A 207 -10.51 12.03 -6.52
N MET A 208 -9.96 12.80 -5.57
CA MET A 208 -8.71 13.56 -5.75
C MET A 208 -8.71 14.53 -6.96
N GLY A 209 -9.88 15.01 -7.40
CA GLY A 209 -9.97 15.84 -8.61
C GLY A 209 -9.82 15.02 -9.90
N GLY A 210 -10.21 13.74 -9.88
CA GLY A 210 -10.25 12.86 -11.05
C GLY A 210 -8.93 12.17 -11.36
N ILE A 211 -8.69 11.88 -12.64
CA ILE A 211 -7.54 11.08 -13.08
C ILE A 211 -6.20 11.64 -12.63
N ASP A 212 -6.01 12.97 -12.68
CA ASP A 212 -4.74 13.58 -12.32
C ASP A 212 -4.36 13.31 -10.86
N GLY A 213 -5.37 13.29 -9.97
CA GLY A 213 -5.20 12.91 -8.57
C GLY A 213 -4.69 11.48 -8.42
N LEU A 214 -5.33 10.54 -9.10
CA LEU A 214 -4.96 9.13 -9.08
C LEU A 214 -3.58 8.87 -9.70
N LEU A 215 -3.24 9.57 -10.79
CA LEU A 215 -1.92 9.49 -11.40
C LEU A 215 -0.83 10.02 -10.48
N ARG A 216 -1.09 11.13 -9.76
CA ARG A 216 -0.18 11.66 -8.73
C ARG A 216 -0.02 10.66 -7.59
N LEU A 217 -1.11 10.07 -7.10
CA LEU A 217 -1.10 9.08 -6.03
C LEU A 217 -0.27 7.84 -6.44
N ALA A 218 -0.52 7.27 -7.62
CA ALA A 218 0.22 6.11 -8.12
C ALA A 218 1.73 6.39 -8.27
N LYS A 219 2.09 7.59 -8.74
CA LYS A 219 3.49 8.02 -8.84
C LYS A 219 4.13 8.22 -7.46
N GLY A 220 3.40 8.83 -6.52
CA GLY A 220 3.86 9.13 -5.17
C GLY A 220 4.09 7.88 -4.31
N LEU A 221 3.22 6.88 -4.42
CA LEU A 221 3.38 5.59 -3.74
C LEU A 221 4.61 4.83 -4.27
N GLY A 222 4.88 4.95 -5.57
CA GLY A 222 5.88 4.15 -6.25
C GLY A 222 5.48 2.67 -6.37
N ARG A 223 6.24 1.92 -7.16
CA ARG A 223 5.87 0.56 -7.60
C ARG A 223 5.71 -0.44 -6.46
N LYS A 224 6.65 -0.45 -5.51
CA LYS A 224 6.65 -1.44 -4.41
C LYS A 224 5.45 -1.27 -3.48
N ALA A 225 5.19 -0.05 -3.03
CA ALA A 225 4.06 0.23 -2.14
C ALA A 225 2.73 0.03 -2.86
N LEU A 226 2.62 0.48 -4.11
CA LEU A 226 1.42 0.28 -4.92
C LEU A 226 1.06 -1.20 -5.05
N VAL A 227 2.02 -2.06 -5.39
CA VAL A 227 1.78 -3.51 -5.51
C VAL A 227 1.38 -4.14 -4.17
N GLY A 228 1.98 -3.69 -3.07
CA GLY A 228 1.60 -4.13 -1.72
C GLY A 228 0.16 -3.75 -1.37
N ILE A 229 -0.23 -2.51 -1.62
CA ILE A 229 -1.60 -2.01 -1.44
C ILE A 229 -2.56 -2.82 -2.31
N CYS A 230 -2.30 -2.97 -3.62
CA CYS A 230 -3.17 -3.76 -4.50
C CYS A 230 -3.39 -5.18 -3.97
N ARG A 231 -2.33 -5.86 -3.51
CA ARG A 231 -2.43 -7.20 -2.93
C ARG A 231 -3.33 -7.24 -1.70
N CYS A 232 -3.19 -6.28 -0.78
CA CYS A 232 -4.03 -6.21 0.42
C CYS A 232 -5.53 -6.18 0.07
N TYR A 233 -5.94 -5.32 -0.86
CA TYR A 233 -7.35 -5.19 -1.26
C TYR A 233 -7.87 -6.40 -2.03
N LEU A 234 -7.02 -6.99 -2.88
CA LEU A 234 -7.42 -8.12 -3.73
C LEU A 234 -7.52 -9.43 -2.94
N ILE A 235 -6.75 -9.59 -1.85
CA ILE A 235 -6.79 -10.77 -0.98
C ILE A 235 -7.93 -10.68 0.04
N ASP A 236 -8.14 -9.51 0.63
CA ASP A 236 -9.10 -9.35 1.73
C ASP A 236 -9.63 -7.92 1.75
N LEU A 237 -10.55 -7.64 0.83
CA LEU A 237 -11.12 -6.32 0.65
C LEU A 237 -11.76 -5.81 1.94
N GLU A 238 -12.62 -6.61 2.56
CA GLU A 238 -13.38 -6.22 3.77
C GLU A 238 -12.45 -5.84 4.93
N ALA A 239 -11.37 -6.60 5.16
CA ALA A 239 -10.40 -6.28 6.20
C ALA A 239 -9.62 -4.98 5.95
N HIS A 240 -9.57 -4.51 4.69
CA HIS A 240 -8.89 -3.28 4.28
C HIS A 240 -9.86 -2.17 3.87
N LEU A 241 -11.17 -2.34 4.12
CA LEU A 241 -12.13 -1.25 4.01
C LEU A 241 -12.00 -0.25 5.17
N GLY A 242 -11.54 -0.71 6.34
CA GLY A 242 -11.28 0.12 7.52
C GLY A 242 -9.79 0.19 7.89
N GLY A 243 -9.39 1.26 8.59
CA GLY A 243 -8.04 1.40 9.14
C GLY A 243 -6.99 1.98 8.18
N MET A 244 -7.41 2.50 7.02
CA MET A 244 -6.56 3.37 6.21
C MET A 244 -6.34 4.73 6.90
N PRO A 245 -5.23 5.42 6.63
CA PRO A 245 -4.98 6.74 7.19
C PRO A 245 -6.08 7.73 6.77
N ASP A 246 -6.55 8.55 7.71
CA ASP A 246 -7.62 9.52 7.46
C ASP A 246 -7.21 10.55 6.38
N LEU A 247 -5.93 10.96 6.40
CA LEU A 247 -5.39 11.95 5.48
C LEU A 247 -4.49 11.31 4.42
N THR A 248 -4.78 11.63 3.16
CA THR A 248 -3.85 11.39 2.06
C THR A 248 -3.14 12.70 1.73
N LEU A 249 -1.86 12.79 2.07
CA LEU A 249 -1.03 13.98 1.85
C LEU A 249 -0.01 13.74 0.72
N TRP A 250 0.23 14.75 -0.10
CA TRP A 250 1.25 14.73 -1.13
C TRP A 250 1.91 16.09 -1.32
N ARG A 251 3.13 16.09 -1.84
CA ARG A 251 3.87 17.32 -2.15
C ARG A 251 4.41 17.26 -3.57
N THR A 252 4.07 18.26 -4.36
CA THR A 252 4.73 18.51 -5.62
C THR A 252 6.05 19.21 -5.33
N ARG A 253 7.16 18.48 -5.47
CA ARG A 253 8.48 19.13 -5.44
C ARG A 253 8.60 19.95 -6.72
N THR A 254 8.42 21.27 -6.62
CA THR A 254 8.95 22.19 -7.62
C THR A 254 10.48 22.03 -7.56
N ARG A 255 11.07 21.38 -8.56
CA ARG A 255 12.52 21.50 -8.77
C ARG A 255 12.78 22.88 -9.36
N THR A 256 12.59 23.95 -8.59
CA THR A 256 13.38 25.15 -8.83
C THR A 256 14.80 24.79 -8.40
N ARG A 257 15.59 24.26 -9.35
CA ARG A 257 17.03 24.46 -9.26
C ARG A 257 17.21 25.97 -9.35
N HIS A 258 17.22 26.66 -8.22
CA HIS A 258 17.97 27.91 -8.14
C HIS A 258 19.43 27.51 -8.35
N VAL A 259 19.84 27.44 -9.61
CA VAL A 259 21.23 27.67 -9.94
C VAL A 259 21.43 29.13 -9.59
N VAL A 260 21.80 29.38 -8.33
CA VAL A 260 22.46 30.63 -7.98
C VAL A 260 23.67 30.68 -8.91
N PRO A 261 23.78 31.66 -9.82
CA PRO A 261 25.04 31.88 -10.51
C PRO A 261 26.06 32.06 -9.39
N ARG A 262 27.00 31.13 -9.25
CA ARG A 262 28.16 31.39 -8.42
C ARG A 262 28.84 32.57 -9.09
N GLY A 263 28.65 33.76 -8.54
CA GLY A 263 29.51 34.89 -8.86
C GLY A 263 30.95 34.44 -8.61
N ASP A 264 31.84 34.74 -9.56
CA ASP A 264 33.22 34.29 -9.61
C ASP A 264 34.14 34.87 -8.51
N ASP A 265 33.61 35.27 -7.36
CA ASP A 265 34.33 36.06 -6.36
C ASP A 265 34.67 35.33 -5.04
N ASP A 266 34.62 33.98 -5.00
CA ASP A 266 34.97 33.24 -3.77
C ASP A 266 36.12 32.25 -3.92
N SER A 267 37.05 32.58 -4.83
CA SER A 267 38.25 31.80 -5.13
C SER A 267 39.52 32.30 -4.44
N THR A 268 39.47 32.89 -3.22
CA THR A 268 40.73 33.29 -2.53
C THR A 268 40.88 32.96 -1.05
N GLU A 269 39.88 32.44 -0.34
CA GLU A 269 40.03 32.26 1.12
C GLU A 269 40.56 30.87 1.56
N LYS A 270 40.37 29.82 0.75
CA LYS A 270 40.90 28.47 1.03
C LYS A 270 42.39 28.32 0.70
N GLU A 271 42.92 29.15 -0.21
CA GLU A 271 44.33 29.09 -0.61
C GLU A 271 45.27 29.81 0.36
N LYS A 272 44.79 30.89 1.00
CA LYS A 272 45.53 31.60 2.07
C LYS A 272 45.69 30.73 3.33
N LYS A 273 44.70 29.89 3.69
CA LYS A 273 44.80 28.93 4.81
C LYS A 273 45.76 27.77 4.53
N LYS A 274 45.92 27.34 3.27
CA LYS A 274 46.86 26.26 2.89
C LYS A 274 48.32 26.74 2.91
N LYS A 275 48.60 28.00 2.51
CA LYS A 275 49.95 28.59 2.60
C LYS A 275 50.40 28.86 4.05
N LYS A 276 49.50 29.28 4.96
CA LYS A 276 49.82 29.44 6.40
C LYS A 276 50.14 28.12 7.12
N LYS A 277 49.54 26.99 6.71
CA LYS A 277 49.88 25.66 7.28
C LYS A 277 51.21 25.09 6.78
N LYS A 278 51.68 25.45 5.58
CA LYS A 278 53.00 25.03 5.06
C LYS A 278 54.18 25.82 5.65
N LYS A 279 53.96 27.06 6.10
CA LYS A 279 54.99 27.89 6.77
C LYS A 279 55.19 27.60 8.27
N LYS A 280 54.30 26.80 8.89
CA LYS A 280 54.42 26.33 10.29
C LYS A 280 54.99 24.90 10.41
N LYS A 281 55.37 24.30 9.27
CA LYS A 281 55.92 22.93 9.18
C LYS A 281 57.29 22.89 8.48
N LYS A 282 57.95 24.05 8.36
CA LYS A 282 59.36 24.20 7.99
C LYS A 282 60.03 25.03 9.06
#